data_AF-A0A316RA42-F1
#
_entry.id   AF-A0A316RA42-F1
#
_cell.length_a   1.000
_cell.length_b   1.000
_cell.length_c   1.000
_cell.angle_alpha   90.00
_cell.angle_beta   90.00
_cell.angle_gamma   90.00
#
_symmetry.space_group_name_H-M   'P 1'
#
loop_
_entity.id
_entity.type
_entity.pdbx_description
1 polymer ?
#
loop_
_entity_poly.entity_id
_entity_poly.type
_entity_poly.pdbx_seq_one_letter_code
_entity_poly.pdbx_strand_id
1 'polypeptide(L)'
;MQQSVKDRIRQFIQAKGINERRFCQIIGVSPSYVSSMRKSIQPDKISSIAEVFPDLNIGWLLTGNGSMIKTGSIKTGDINIGNVKNAGGNYGIIGKGNGNIVNNVNASGYEKVAISPGGVKLNSGTQGCQDVWGVDELVKEYNALKEMVKLLEEKCAAKDETIQAQRTIIELLRAKKE
;
A
#
# COMPACT_ATOMS: atom_id res chain seq x y z
N MET A 1 3.95 25.71 6.01
CA MET A 1 4.73 25.86 4.76
C MET A 1 3.94 25.18 3.63
N GLN A 2 3.77 25.83 2.48
CA GLN A 2 3.16 25.17 1.32
C GLN A 2 4.14 24.11 0.79
N GLN A 3 3.69 22.86 0.63
CA GLN A 3 4.52 21.83 0.00
C GLN A 3 4.76 22.18 -1.47
N SER A 4 6.01 22.18 -1.89
CA SER A 4 6.37 22.37 -3.29
C SER A 4 6.10 21.10 -4.10
N VAL A 5 6.08 21.21 -5.43
CA VAL A 5 6.02 20.03 -6.32
C VAL A 5 7.18 19.07 -6.02
N LYS A 6 8.36 19.61 -5.68
CA LYS A 6 9.54 18.82 -5.31
C LYS A 6 9.30 17.95 -4.08
N ASP A 7 8.66 18.50 -3.07
CA ASP A 7 8.37 17.77 -1.84
C ASP A 7 7.37 16.63 -2.11
N ARG A 8 6.37 16.88 -2.97
CA ARG A 8 5.42 15.85 -3.39
C ARG A 8 6.04 14.75 -4.23
N ILE A 9 6.99 15.08 -5.11
CA ILE A 9 7.78 14.06 -5.83
C ILE A 9 8.52 13.17 -4.84
N ARG A 10 9.19 13.75 -3.84
CA ARG A 10 9.93 12.99 -2.83
C ARG A 10 9.02 12.13 -1.96
N GLN A 11 7.85 12.65 -1.59
CA GLN A 11 6.84 11.89 -0.86
C GLN A 11 6.37 10.67 -1.67
N PHE A 12 6.12 10.84 -2.97
CA PHE A 12 5.76 9.74 -3.85
C PHE A 12 6.89 8.71 -4.00
N ILE A 13 8.13 9.17 -4.21
CA ILE A 13 9.32 8.33 -4.30
C ILE A 13 9.47 7.46 -3.04
N GLN A 14 9.32 8.07 -1.86
CA GLN A 14 9.36 7.38 -0.57
C GLN A 14 8.24 6.35 -0.44
N ALA A 15 7.00 6.71 -0.81
CA ALA A 15 5.86 5.80 -0.76
C ALA A 15 6.01 4.61 -1.73
N LYS A 16 6.69 4.80 -2.86
CA LYS A 16 7.00 3.75 -3.83
C LYS A 16 8.20 2.87 -3.45
N GLY A 17 8.98 3.25 -2.44
CA GLY A 17 10.16 2.50 -2.03
C GLY A 17 11.32 2.54 -3.03
N ILE A 18 11.32 3.51 -3.96
CA ILE A 18 12.43 3.72 -4.91
C ILE A 18 13.29 4.90 -4.45
N ASN A 19 14.54 4.97 -4.92
CA ASN A 19 15.39 6.14 -4.67
C ASN A 19 15.23 7.24 -5.75
N GLU A 20 15.63 8.47 -5.43
CA GLU A 20 15.49 9.64 -6.31
C GLU A 20 16.21 9.45 -7.65
N ARG A 21 17.40 8.84 -7.63
CA ARG A 21 18.17 8.52 -8.84
C ARG A 21 17.42 7.55 -9.76
N ARG A 22 16.82 6.51 -9.20
CA ARG A 22 16.04 5.51 -9.93
C ARG A 22 14.80 6.14 -10.53
N PHE A 23 14.09 6.98 -9.77
CA PHE A 23 12.99 7.77 -10.30
C PHE A 23 13.41 8.58 -11.54
N CYS A 24 14.49 9.37 -11.44
CA CYS A 24 15.01 10.17 -12.55
C CYS A 24 15.34 9.31 -13.79
N GLN A 25 15.96 8.15 -13.58
CA GLN A 25 16.30 7.22 -14.67
C GLN A 25 15.06 6.69 -15.39
N ILE A 26 14.03 6.28 -14.65
CA ILE A 26 12.83 5.68 -15.25
C ILE A 26 12.05 6.73 -16.07
N ILE A 27 11.96 7.98 -15.59
CA ILE A 27 11.27 9.05 -16.32
C ILE A 27 12.14 9.71 -17.42
N GLY A 28 13.35 9.20 -17.65
CA GLY A 28 14.24 9.68 -18.73
C GLY A 28 14.86 11.07 -18.49
N VAL A 29 15.16 11.44 -17.24
CA VAL A 29 15.81 12.73 -16.90
C VAL A 29 17.15 12.55 -16.19
N SER A 30 17.92 13.64 -16.08
CA SER A 30 19.19 13.64 -15.35
C SER A 30 19.01 13.23 -13.88
N PRO A 31 19.94 12.46 -13.27
CA PRO A 31 19.89 12.09 -11.85
C PRO A 31 19.71 13.26 -10.88
N SER A 32 20.19 14.46 -11.25
CA SER A 32 20.09 15.69 -10.45
C SER A 32 18.80 16.48 -10.68
N TYR A 33 17.85 15.96 -11.45
CA TYR A 33 16.66 16.70 -11.84
C TYR A 33 15.81 17.12 -10.63
N VAL A 34 15.44 16.16 -9.78
CA VAL A 34 14.59 16.42 -8.60
C VAL A 34 15.30 17.33 -7.60
N SER A 35 16.62 17.15 -7.39
CA SER A 35 17.40 17.99 -6.49
C SER A 35 17.53 19.44 -6.99
N SER A 36 17.66 19.66 -8.30
CA SER A 36 17.80 20.99 -8.93
C SER A 36 16.48 21.71 -9.19
N MET A 37 15.33 21.02 -9.04
CA MET A 37 14.01 21.56 -9.32
C MET A 37 13.68 22.77 -8.44
N ARG A 38 13.30 23.91 -9.04
CA ARG A 38 13.08 25.19 -8.33
C ARG A 38 11.63 25.55 -8.07
N LYS A 39 10.74 25.54 -9.08
CA LYS A 39 9.34 25.96 -8.89
C LYS A 39 8.31 25.22 -9.75
N SER A 40 8.59 25.01 -11.04
CA SER A 40 7.67 24.32 -11.95
C SER A 40 8.31 23.08 -12.56
N ILE A 41 7.46 22.10 -12.85
CA ILE A 41 7.79 20.94 -13.68
C ILE A 41 7.31 21.23 -15.11
N GLN A 42 8.11 20.86 -16.11
CA GLN A 42 7.76 21.09 -17.51
C GLN A 42 6.69 20.08 -17.98
N PRO A 43 5.79 20.46 -18.92
CA PRO A 43 4.69 19.58 -19.38
C PRO A 43 5.14 18.25 -19.98
N ASP A 44 6.27 18.25 -20.68
CA ASP A 44 6.89 17.04 -21.22
C ASP A 44 7.23 16.06 -20.10
N LYS A 45 7.80 16.54 -18.99
CA LYS A 45 8.16 15.70 -17.84
C LYS A 45 6.94 15.22 -17.07
N ILE A 46 5.88 16.03 -17.00
CA ILE A 46 4.59 15.58 -16.46
C ILE A 46 4.07 14.39 -17.27
N SER A 47 4.16 14.47 -18.60
CA SER A 47 3.69 13.41 -19.50
C SER A 47 4.48 12.12 -19.30
N SER A 48 5.82 12.21 -19.24
CA SER A 48 6.68 11.06 -18.95
C SER A 48 6.38 10.44 -17.57
N ILE A 49 6.13 11.27 -16.55
CA ILE A 49 5.74 10.77 -15.22
C ILE A 49 4.38 10.06 -15.29
N ALA A 50 3.40 10.61 -16.00
CA ALA A 50 2.06 10.03 -16.10
C ALA A 50 2.06 8.68 -16.85
N GLU A 51 2.94 8.53 -17.83
CA GLU A 51 3.13 7.29 -18.60
C GLU A 51 3.80 6.21 -17.75
N VAL A 52 4.87 6.56 -17.03
CA VAL A 52 5.65 5.63 -16.20
C VAL A 52 4.91 5.26 -14.90
N PHE A 53 4.20 6.20 -14.30
CA PHE A 53 3.51 6.06 -13.02
C PHE A 53 2.01 6.31 -13.20
N PRO A 54 1.25 5.40 -13.85
CA PRO A 54 -0.16 5.60 -14.16
C PRO A 54 -1.03 5.71 -12.90
N ASP A 55 -0.59 5.12 -11.80
CA ASP A 55 -1.22 5.14 -10.49
C ASP A 55 -1.02 6.47 -9.73
N LEU A 56 -0.05 7.30 -10.13
CA LEU A 56 0.14 8.62 -9.55
C LEU A 56 -0.95 9.59 -10.03
N ASN A 57 -1.56 10.30 -9.09
CA ASN A 57 -2.46 11.40 -9.38
C ASN A 57 -1.67 12.67 -9.73
N ILE A 58 -1.62 12.99 -11.03
CA ILE A 58 -0.96 14.21 -11.53
C ILE A 58 -1.62 15.49 -10.99
N GLY A 59 -2.94 15.49 -10.78
CA GLY A 59 -3.64 16.62 -10.17
C GLY A 59 -3.12 16.93 -8.77
N TRP A 60 -2.94 15.88 -7.94
CA TRP A 60 -2.33 16.00 -6.63
C TRP A 60 -0.86 16.46 -6.72
N LEU A 61 -0.08 15.92 -7.66
CA LEU A 61 1.32 16.31 -7.84
C LEU A 61 1.47 17.82 -8.14
N LEU A 62 0.59 18.39 -8.96
CA LEU A 62 0.70 19.79 -9.37
C LEU A 62 0.08 20.74 -8.34
N THR A 63 -1.08 20.40 -7.80
CA THR A 63 -1.88 21.31 -6.96
C THR A 63 -1.72 21.06 -5.45
N GLY A 64 -1.30 19.86 -5.06
CA GLY A 64 -1.31 19.39 -3.68
C GLY A 64 -2.69 18.95 -3.17
N ASN A 65 -3.73 19.03 -4.00
CA ASN A 65 -5.09 18.71 -3.60
C ASN A 65 -5.49 17.27 -3.97
N GLY A 66 -6.24 16.61 -3.09
CA GLY A 66 -6.72 15.24 -3.28
C GLY A 66 -5.74 14.17 -2.81
N SER A 67 -5.91 12.94 -3.31
CA SER A 67 -5.09 11.79 -2.93
C SER A 67 -3.91 11.62 -3.89
N MET A 68 -2.74 11.24 -3.35
CA MET A 68 -1.52 10.99 -4.11
C MET A 68 -1.66 9.85 -5.13
N ILE A 69 -2.26 8.74 -4.72
CA ILE A 69 -2.50 7.58 -5.58
C ILE A 69 -3.92 7.63 -6.10
N LYS A 70 -4.11 7.34 -7.39
CA LYS A 70 -5.41 7.09 -7.98
C LYS A 70 -5.93 5.76 -7.43
N THR A 71 -6.90 5.83 -6.52
CA THR A 71 -7.74 4.66 -6.23
C THR A 71 -8.47 4.31 -7.52
N GLY A 72 -8.35 3.05 -7.95
CA GLY A 72 -9.01 2.54 -9.15
C GLY A 72 -10.50 2.85 -9.07
N SER A 73 -10.93 3.92 -9.74
CA SER A 73 -12.34 4.18 -9.94
C SER A 73 -12.77 3.12 -10.93
N ILE A 74 -13.58 2.16 -10.47
CA ILE A 74 -14.38 1.36 -11.39
C ILE A 74 -15.12 2.38 -12.25
N LYS A 75 -14.79 2.43 -13.54
CA LYS A 75 -15.51 3.27 -14.48
C LYS A 75 -16.95 2.76 -14.45
N THR A 76 -17.84 3.53 -13.85
CA THR A 76 -19.27 3.19 -13.70
C THR A 76 -19.94 2.88 -15.06
N GLY A 77 -19.30 3.20 -16.19
CA GLY A 77 -19.75 2.85 -17.54
C GLY A 77 -19.53 1.40 -17.98
N ASP A 78 -18.64 0.64 -17.34
CA ASP A 78 -18.35 -0.76 -17.72
C ASP A 78 -19.08 -1.78 -16.84
N ILE A 79 -19.84 -1.33 -15.84
CA ILE A 79 -20.68 -2.22 -15.03
C ILE A 79 -21.98 -2.51 -15.82
N ASN A 80 -21.91 -3.45 -16.76
CA ASN A 80 -23.13 -4.06 -17.30
C ASN A 80 -23.75 -4.95 -16.21
N ILE A 81 -24.60 -4.37 -15.35
CA ILE A 81 -25.42 -5.08 -14.35
C ILE A 81 -26.57 -5.86 -15.05
N GLY A 82 -26.59 -5.91 -16.38
CA GLY A 82 -27.53 -6.72 -17.15
C GLY A 82 -27.10 -8.18 -17.21
N ASN A 83 -27.73 -9.01 -16.36
CA ASN A 83 -27.70 -10.49 -16.33
C ASN A 83 -26.90 -11.16 -15.20
N VAL A 84 -26.93 -10.60 -13.99
CA VAL A 84 -26.70 -11.41 -12.79
C VAL A 84 -27.97 -12.22 -12.50
N LYS A 85 -28.11 -13.40 -13.12
CA LYS A 85 -29.14 -14.38 -12.71
C LYS A 85 -28.65 -15.08 -11.45
N ASN A 86 -28.94 -14.50 -10.28
CA ASN A 86 -28.75 -15.18 -9.01
C ASN A 86 -30.06 -15.84 -8.58
N ALA A 87 -30.02 -17.16 -8.37
CA ALA A 87 -31.10 -17.92 -7.77
C ALA A 87 -31.22 -17.53 -6.29
N GLY A 88 -32.29 -16.80 -5.94
CA GLY A 88 -32.72 -16.59 -4.57
C GLY A 88 -31.99 -15.47 -3.82
N GLY A 89 -32.49 -14.23 -3.94
CA GLY A 89 -32.09 -13.15 -3.03
C GLY A 89 -32.30 -11.78 -3.66
N ASN A 90 -33.31 -11.07 -3.17
CA ASN A 90 -33.81 -9.80 -3.69
C ASN A 90 -32.76 -8.67 -3.58
N TYR A 91 -32.42 -8.00 -4.69
CA TYR A 91 -31.74 -6.71 -4.68
C TYR A 91 -32.69 -5.65 -5.24
N GLY A 92 -33.10 -4.72 -4.37
CA GLY A 92 -33.89 -3.56 -4.78
C GLY A 92 -33.14 -2.75 -5.84
N ILE A 93 -33.62 -2.83 -7.08
CA ILE A 93 -33.19 -1.95 -8.17
C ILE A 93 -33.73 -0.55 -7.83
N ILE A 94 -32.84 0.43 -7.58
CA ILE A 94 -33.23 1.83 -7.45
C ILE A 94 -33.66 2.30 -8.83
N GLY A 95 -34.98 2.47 -8.98
CA GLY A 95 -35.59 3.04 -10.17
C GLY A 95 -35.00 4.42 -10.48
N LYS A 96 -35.01 4.77 -11.77
CA LYS A 96 -34.63 6.08 -12.29
C LYS A 96 -35.41 7.19 -11.56
N GLY A 97 -34.77 7.82 -10.57
CA GLY A 97 -35.32 8.96 -9.85
C GLY A 97 -34.22 9.58 -9.00
N ASN A 98 -33.94 10.86 -9.22
CA ASN A 98 -32.94 11.64 -8.48
C ASN A 98 -33.21 11.57 -6.96
N GLY A 99 -32.34 10.90 -6.21
CA GLY A 99 -32.43 10.81 -4.75
C GLY A 99 -31.10 10.39 -4.14
N ASN A 100 -30.60 11.21 -3.23
CA ASN A 100 -29.33 11.09 -2.53
C ASN A 100 -29.05 9.68 -1.97
N ILE A 101 -27.90 9.07 -2.32
CA ILE A 101 -27.40 7.86 -1.65
C ILE A 101 -26.66 8.31 -0.39
N VAL A 102 -27.36 8.30 0.76
CA VAL A 102 -26.73 8.44 2.07
C VAL A 102 -26.60 7.03 2.66
N ASN A 103 -25.45 6.39 2.51
CA ASN A 103 -25.16 5.14 3.21
C ASN A 103 -24.31 5.44 4.44
N ASN A 104 -25.01 5.61 5.57
CA ASN A 104 -24.45 5.38 6.89
C ASN A 104 -24.25 3.87 7.08
N VAL A 105 -23.02 3.41 7.24
CA VAL A 105 -22.71 2.24 8.07
C VAL A 105 -21.42 2.50 8.86
N ASN A 106 -21.59 2.92 10.11
CA ASN A 106 -20.61 2.57 11.14
C ASN A 106 -20.56 1.05 11.26
N ALA A 107 -19.40 0.45 11.01
CA ALA A 107 -19.02 -0.84 11.56
C ALA A 107 -17.51 -0.84 11.83
N SER A 108 -17.13 -0.09 12.86
CA SER A 108 -15.97 -0.45 13.67
C SER A 108 -16.26 -1.83 14.27
N GLY A 109 -15.68 -2.89 13.69
CA GLY A 109 -15.92 -4.25 14.16
C GLY A 109 -15.36 -5.28 13.20
N TYR A 110 -14.29 -5.97 13.62
CA TYR A 110 -13.76 -7.15 12.96
C TYR A 110 -14.75 -8.31 13.13
N GLU A 111 -15.71 -8.48 12.23
CA GLU A 111 -16.52 -9.71 12.21
C GLU A 111 -15.75 -10.84 11.48
N LYS A 112 -15.30 -11.82 12.27
CA LYS A 112 -14.73 -13.08 11.75
C LYS A 112 -15.83 -13.87 11.03
N VAL A 113 -15.80 -13.90 9.71
CA VAL A 113 -16.59 -14.87 8.94
C VAL A 113 -15.84 -16.20 8.91
N ALA A 114 -16.41 -17.23 9.53
CA ALA A 114 -15.92 -18.59 9.46
C ALA A 114 -16.12 -19.14 8.04
N ILE A 115 -15.02 -19.39 7.30
CA ILE A 115 -15.05 -20.05 6.00
C ILE A 115 -15.07 -21.56 6.27
N SER A 116 -16.20 -22.23 6.01
CA SER A 116 -16.27 -23.70 6.01
C SER A 116 -15.35 -24.29 4.94
N PRO A 117 -14.77 -25.49 5.15
CA PRO A 117 -13.76 -26.08 4.28
C PRO A 117 -14.41 -26.68 3.03
N GLY A 118 -14.84 -25.82 2.11
CA GLY A 118 -15.31 -26.19 0.78
C GLY A 118 -14.60 -25.30 -0.22
N GLY A 119 -13.49 -25.78 -0.78
CA GLY A 119 -12.63 -25.04 -1.70
C GLY A 119 -13.41 -24.50 -2.90
N VAL A 120 -13.38 -23.18 -3.09
CA VAL A 120 -13.87 -22.52 -4.30
C VAL A 120 -12.85 -22.78 -5.42
N LYS A 121 -13.26 -23.50 -6.48
CA LYS A 121 -12.46 -23.59 -7.72
C LYS A 121 -12.74 -22.37 -8.58
N LEU A 122 -11.71 -21.54 -8.78
CA LEU A 122 -11.74 -20.46 -9.76
C LEU A 122 -11.44 -21.04 -11.15
N ASN A 123 -12.40 -20.90 -12.08
CA ASN A 123 -12.18 -21.23 -13.49
C ASN A 123 -11.40 -20.08 -14.14
N SER A 124 -10.12 -20.30 -14.42
CA SER A 124 -9.28 -19.37 -15.17
C SER A 124 -9.59 -19.46 -16.67
N GLY A 125 -10.26 -18.43 -17.18
CA GLY A 125 -10.59 -18.33 -18.60
C GLY A 125 -10.56 -16.89 -19.08
N THR A 126 -9.39 -16.24 -19.04
CA THR A 126 -9.11 -15.08 -19.91
C THR A 126 -7.60 -14.90 -20.08
N GLN A 127 -7.12 -15.21 -21.29
CA GLN A 127 -5.77 -14.90 -21.76
C GLN A 127 -5.72 -13.40 -22.07
N GLY A 128 -4.99 -12.60 -21.29
CA GLY A 128 -4.81 -11.18 -21.60
C GLY A 128 -4.41 -10.25 -20.45
N CYS A 129 -3.32 -10.54 -19.73
CA CYS A 129 -2.35 -9.54 -19.25
C CYS A 129 -1.16 -10.28 -18.64
N GLN A 130 0.01 -10.19 -19.28
CA GLN A 130 1.27 -10.55 -18.65
C GLN A 130 1.73 -9.36 -17.81
N ASP A 131 2.24 -9.68 -16.62
CA ASP A 131 2.94 -8.81 -15.67
C ASP A 131 2.09 -7.97 -14.71
N VAL A 132 1.20 -8.64 -14.00
CA VAL A 132 0.90 -8.26 -12.60
C VAL A 132 2.09 -8.72 -11.76
N TRP A 133 2.75 -7.81 -11.04
CA TRP A 133 3.80 -8.13 -10.07
C TRP A 133 3.36 -9.34 -9.22
N GLY A 134 4.14 -10.42 -9.29
CA GLY A 134 3.75 -11.74 -8.79
C GLY A 134 3.43 -11.70 -7.30
N VAL A 135 2.14 -11.72 -6.96
CA VAL A 135 1.63 -11.79 -5.58
C VAL A 135 2.30 -12.93 -4.81
N ASP A 136 2.64 -14.03 -5.49
CA ASP A 136 3.31 -15.19 -4.91
C ASP A 136 4.72 -14.90 -4.40
N GLU A 137 5.47 -14.01 -5.05
CA GLU A 137 6.83 -13.63 -4.63
C GLU A 137 6.77 -12.71 -3.42
N LEU A 138 5.84 -11.75 -3.42
CA LEU A 138 5.58 -10.86 -2.29
C LEU A 138 5.11 -11.63 -1.05
N VAL A 139 4.27 -12.66 -1.23
CA VAL A 139 3.82 -13.54 -0.14
C VAL A 139 4.98 -14.35 0.43
N LYS A 140 5.93 -14.80 -0.40
CA LYS A 140 7.14 -15.49 0.07
C LYS A 140 8.03 -14.56 0.90
N GLU A 141 8.27 -13.34 0.44
CA GLU A 141 9.04 -12.34 1.17
C GLU A 141 8.37 -11.95 2.49
N TYR A 142 7.05 -11.75 2.50
CA TYR A 142 6.28 -11.45 3.71
C TYR A 142 6.41 -12.57 4.75
N ASN A 143 6.30 -13.83 4.33
CA ASN A 143 6.44 -14.97 5.22
C ASN A 143 7.87 -15.11 5.76
N ALA A 144 8.89 -14.90 4.91
CA ALA A 144 10.29 -14.93 5.34
C ALA A 144 10.59 -13.81 6.35
N LEU A 145 10.10 -12.60 6.09
CA LEU A 145 10.27 -11.46 7.00
C LEU A 145 9.56 -11.70 8.34
N LYS A 146 8.35 -12.29 8.31
CA LYS A 146 7.60 -12.65 9.50
C LYS A 146 8.38 -13.64 10.39
N GLU A 147 9.02 -14.64 9.80
CA GLU A 147 9.87 -15.58 10.54
C GLU A 147 11.14 -14.89 11.09
N MET A 148 11.75 -13.97 10.34
CA MET A 148 12.90 -13.21 10.86
C MET A 148 12.55 -12.35 12.07
N VAL A 149 11.37 -11.71 12.08
CA VAL A 149 10.90 -10.91 13.22
C VAL A 149 10.72 -11.80 14.45
N LYS A 150 10.09 -12.96 14.30
CA LYS A 150 9.91 -13.92 15.39
C LYS A 150 11.25 -14.35 16.01
N LEU A 151 12.24 -14.69 15.18
CA LEU A 151 13.57 -15.05 15.65
C LEU A 151 14.30 -13.90 16.36
N LEU A 152 14.05 -12.65 15.96
CA LEU A 152 14.62 -11.48 16.62
C LEU A 152 14.00 -11.25 18.00
N GLU A 153 12.68 -11.43 18.14
CA GLU A 153 11.98 -11.35 19.42
C GLU A 153 12.51 -12.40 20.41
N GLU A 154 12.68 -13.65 19.97
CA GLU A 154 13.27 -14.72 20.77
C GLU A 154 14.72 -14.39 21.20
N LYS A 155 15.53 -13.82 20.29
CA LYS A 155 16.89 -13.38 20.61
C LYS A 155 16.94 -12.21 21.59
N CYS A 156 15.98 -11.30 21.53
CA CYS A 156 15.89 -10.21 22.50
C CYS A 156 15.53 -10.74 23.91
N ALA A 157 14.57 -11.67 24.00
CA ALA A 157 14.21 -12.30 25.26
C ALA A 157 15.40 -13.00 25.94
N ALA A 158 16.18 -13.78 25.18
CA ALA A 158 17.37 -14.45 25.70
C ALA A 158 18.46 -13.46 26.19
N LYS A 159 18.60 -12.32 25.51
CA LYS A 159 19.51 -11.25 25.96
C LYS A 159 19.01 -10.59 27.24
N ASP A 160 17.71 -10.38 27.39
CA ASP A 160 17.12 -9.80 28.60
C ASP A 160 17.31 -10.72 29.82
N GLU A 161 17.14 -12.04 29.64
CA GLU A 161 17.46 -13.04 30.70
C GLU A 161 18.92 -12.96 31.12
N THR A 162 19.84 -12.83 30.15
CA THR A 162 21.27 -12.67 30.43
C THR A 162 21.55 -11.39 31.21
N ILE A 163 20.89 -10.28 30.83
CA ILE A 163 21.01 -9.00 31.55
C ILE A 163 20.49 -9.13 32.99
N GLN A 164 19.37 -9.82 33.19
CA GLN A 164 18.82 -10.06 34.55
C GLN A 164 19.75 -10.92 35.40
N ALA A 165 20.32 -11.99 34.83
CA ALA A 165 21.30 -12.81 35.52
C ALA A 165 22.57 -12.01 35.89
N GLN A 166 23.02 -11.10 35.01
CA GLN A 166 24.14 -10.22 35.33
C GLN A 166 23.81 -9.23 36.45
N ARG A 167 22.59 -8.66 36.46
CA ARG A 167 22.13 -7.74 37.52
C ARG A 167 22.09 -8.42 38.89
N THR A 168 21.53 -9.63 38.97
CA THR A 168 21.47 -10.38 40.24
C THR A 168 22.86 -10.75 40.76
N ILE A 169 23.79 -11.13 39.88
CA ILE A 169 25.18 -11.40 40.27
C ILE A 169 25.84 -10.13 40.82
N ILE A 170 25.63 -8.97 40.20
CA ILE A 170 26.16 -7.68 40.70
C ILE A 170 25.61 -7.36 42.09
N GLU A 171 24.31 -7.59 42.34
CA GLU A 171 23.69 -7.40 43.65
C GLU A 171 24.28 -8.33 44.72
N LEU A 172 24.45 -9.61 44.40
CA LEU A 172 25.08 -10.59 45.30
C LEU A 172 26.54 -10.24 45.62
N LEU A 173 27.31 -9.78 44.62
CA LEU A 173 28.69 -9.36 44.82
C LEU A 173 28.79 -8.08 45.65
N ARG A 174 27.82 -7.17 45.56
CA ARG A 174 27.74 -5.98 46.44
C ARG A 174 27.47 -6.37 47.88
N ALA A 175 26.50 -7.25 48.12
CA ALA A 175 26.14 -7.72 49.46
C ALA A 175 27.28 -8.48 50.17
N LYS A 176 28.20 -9.09 49.42
CA LYS A 176 29.34 -9.84 49.96
C LYS A 176 30.55 -8.97 50.34
N LYS A 177 30.49 -7.66 50.04
CA LYS A 177 31.57 -6.70 50.24
C LYS A 177 31.36 -5.81 51.48
N GLU A 178 30.20 -5.93 52.13
CA GLU A 178 29.91 -5.47 53.49
C GLU A 178 30.20 -6.58 54.51
#